data_AF-A0A2S8WAL7-F1
#
_entry.id   AF-A0A2S8WAL7-F1
#
_cell.length_a   1.000
_cell.length_b   1.000
_cell.length_c   1.000
_cell.angle_alpha   90.00
_cell.angle_beta   90.00
_cell.angle_gamma   90.00
#
_symmetry.space_group_name_H-M   'P 1'
#
loop_
_entity.id
_entity.type
_entity.pdbx_description
1 polymer ?
#
loop_
_entity_poly.entity_id
_entity_poly.type
_entity_poly.pdbx_seq_one_letter_code
_entity_poly.pdbx_strand_id
1 'polypeptide(L)'
;MKLSPVVLEDRFVRLEPFTAALEGEVRAALDCDPEAWSGMVSAACGPHFDNWWAAALKAMAGGSRIAFAVRRISDGAVVGTTSLYEIKPEHRRCEVGSTFYRPDARGGPVNPACKRLLLDYAFSNGAVRVEIITDALNAASAAAIRKLGARDEGVLRKHKITWTGRVRDTAQFAVLDEDWPEVRARLDARLAVFA
;
A
#
# COMPACT_ATOMS: atom_id res chain seq x y z
N MET A 1 -9.20 14.46 -9.60
CA MET A 1 -8.42 13.20 -9.66
C MET A 1 -9.27 12.11 -10.29
N LYS A 2 -8.74 11.30 -11.21
CA LYS A 2 -9.49 10.26 -11.95
C LYS A 2 -8.78 8.91 -11.87
N LEU A 3 -9.04 8.14 -10.81
CA LEU A 3 -8.46 6.81 -10.63
C LEU A 3 -9.45 5.73 -11.04
N SER A 4 -8.96 4.67 -11.67
CA SER A 4 -9.70 3.49 -12.08
C SER A 4 -8.88 2.22 -11.84
N PRO A 5 -9.51 1.06 -11.66
CA PRO A 5 -8.79 -0.19 -11.43
C PRO A 5 -8.13 -0.68 -12.72
N VAL A 6 -6.88 -0.27 -12.94
CA VAL A 6 -6.04 -0.71 -14.07
C VAL A 6 -4.83 -1.48 -13.57
N VAL A 7 -4.31 -2.40 -14.39
CA VAL A 7 -3.04 -3.06 -14.08
C VAL A 7 -1.90 -2.05 -14.17
N LEU A 8 -1.02 -2.04 -13.18
CA LEU A 8 0.22 -1.25 -13.18
C LEU A 8 1.40 -2.22 -13.16
N GLU A 9 2.40 -2.02 -14.00
CA GLU A 9 3.48 -3.01 -14.16
C GLU A 9 4.82 -2.32 -14.42
N ASP A 10 5.88 -2.88 -13.84
CA ASP A 10 7.27 -2.62 -14.21
C ASP A 10 8.05 -3.94 -14.27
N ARG A 11 9.38 -3.86 -14.39
CA ARG A 11 10.24 -5.06 -14.48
C ARG A 11 10.30 -5.92 -13.21
N PHE A 12 9.84 -5.41 -12.07
CA PHE A 12 9.92 -6.08 -10.77
C PHE A 12 8.57 -6.63 -10.31
N VAL A 13 7.50 -5.85 -10.52
CA VAL A 13 6.16 -6.20 -10.03
C VAL A 13 5.07 -5.86 -11.04
N ARG A 14 3.99 -6.64 -10.97
CA ARG A 14 2.69 -6.33 -11.56
C ARG A 14 1.66 -6.17 -10.45
N LEU A 15 0.99 -5.03 -10.43
CA LEU A 15 -0.11 -4.71 -9.52
C LEU A 15 -1.42 -5.00 -10.25
N GLU A 16 -2.10 -6.06 -9.82
CA GLU A 16 -3.35 -6.50 -10.42
C GLU A 16 -4.52 -6.09 -9.53
N PRO A 17 -5.48 -5.28 -10.01
CA PRO A 17 -6.68 -4.97 -9.24
C PRO A 17 -7.37 -6.26 -8.79
N PHE A 18 -7.89 -6.29 -7.57
CA PHE A 18 -8.58 -7.46 -7.05
C PHE A 18 -9.74 -7.88 -7.96
N THR A 19 -9.77 -9.18 -8.25
CA THR A 19 -10.85 -9.90 -8.91
C THR A 19 -11.08 -11.20 -8.16
N ALA A 20 -12.25 -11.82 -8.31
CA ALA A 20 -12.54 -13.11 -7.68
C ALA A 20 -11.50 -14.19 -8.02
N ALA A 21 -10.91 -14.14 -9.22
CA ALA A 21 -9.89 -15.09 -9.65
C ALA A 21 -8.59 -15.02 -8.82
N LEU A 22 -8.27 -13.86 -8.25
CA LEU A 22 -7.05 -13.64 -7.45
C LEU A 22 -7.22 -14.01 -5.97
N GLU A 23 -8.44 -14.32 -5.51
CA GLU A 23 -8.73 -14.50 -4.09
C GLU A 23 -7.84 -15.58 -3.45
N GLY A 24 -7.71 -16.73 -4.10
CA GLY A 24 -6.90 -17.85 -3.60
C GLY A 24 -5.42 -17.51 -3.50
N GLU A 25 -4.86 -16.86 -4.52
CA GLU A 25 -3.44 -16.46 -4.53
C GLU A 25 -3.15 -15.39 -3.49
N VAL A 26 -4.03 -14.39 -3.35
CA VAL A 26 -3.89 -13.35 -2.33
C VAL A 26 -3.99 -13.96 -0.95
N ARG A 27 -4.97 -14.83 -0.68
CA ARG A 27 -5.11 -15.53 0.60
C ARG A 27 -3.83 -16.26 0.99
N ALA A 28 -3.32 -17.10 0.08
CA ALA A 28 -2.08 -17.84 0.31
C ALA A 28 -0.89 -16.91 0.60
N ALA A 29 -0.80 -15.77 -0.08
CA ALA A 29 0.25 -14.79 0.17
C ALA A 29 0.14 -14.09 1.52
N LEU A 30 -1.07 -13.87 2.04
CA LEU A 30 -1.32 -13.17 3.30
C LEU A 30 -1.28 -14.08 4.54
N ASP A 31 -1.56 -15.37 4.37
CA ASP A 31 -1.52 -16.38 5.44
C ASP A 31 -0.11 -16.84 5.81
N CYS A 32 0.91 -16.47 5.02
CA CYS A 32 2.28 -16.97 5.20
C CYS A 32 3.01 -16.45 6.45
N ASP A 33 2.53 -15.38 7.09
CA ASP A 33 3.16 -14.75 8.26
C ASP A 33 2.08 -14.12 9.15
N PRO A 34 1.34 -14.93 9.94
CA PRO A 34 0.27 -14.45 10.81
C PRO A 34 0.74 -13.43 11.86
N GLU A 35 1.97 -13.55 12.35
CA GLU A 35 2.51 -12.69 13.41
C GLU A 35 2.67 -11.24 12.94
N ALA A 36 3.04 -11.03 11.66
CA ALA A 36 3.16 -9.69 11.08
C ALA A 36 1.87 -8.87 11.11
N TRP A 37 0.70 -9.51 11.21
CA TRP A 37 -0.60 -8.82 11.30
C TRP A 37 -0.85 -8.17 12.66
N SER A 38 -0.12 -8.54 13.71
CA SER A 38 -0.20 -7.91 15.04
C SER A 38 0.14 -6.40 14.99
N GLY A 39 1.00 -5.99 14.06
CA GLY A 39 1.39 -4.61 13.83
C GLY A 39 0.46 -3.82 12.91
N MET A 40 -0.63 -4.43 12.41
CA MET A 40 -1.57 -3.80 11.48
C MET A 40 -2.88 -3.42 12.15
N VAL A 41 -3.59 -2.44 11.57
CA VAL A 41 -4.90 -2.01 12.08
C VAL A 41 -5.97 -3.09 11.89
N SER A 42 -5.88 -3.85 10.80
CA SER A 42 -6.78 -4.95 10.48
C SER A 42 -5.94 -6.15 10.05
N ALA A 43 -6.30 -7.34 10.53
CA ALA A 43 -5.77 -8.60 10.01
C ALA A 43 -6.47 -8.96 8.70
N ALA A 44 -5.72 -9.54 7.75
CA ALA A 44 -6.25 -10.05 6.50
C ALA A 44 -5.76 -11.49 6.24
N CYS A 45 -5.61 -12.27 7.31
CA CYS A 45 -5.20 -13.68 7.27
C CYS A 45 -6.16 -14.54 8.10
N GLY A 46 -6.13 -15.86 7.86
CA GLY A 46 -6.91 -16.86 8.54
C GLY A 46 -8.41 -16.49 8.60
N PRO A 47 -9.04 -16.51 9.78
CA PRO A 47 -10.48 -16.24 9.91
C PRO A 47 -10.87 -14.79 9.59
N HIS A 48 -9.91 -13.87 9.46
CA HIS A 48 -10.17 -12.47 9.14
C HIS A 48 -10.17 -12.17 7.64
N PHE A 49 -9.64 -13.08 6.81
CA PHE A 49 -9.46 -12.84 5.39
C PHE A 49 -10.78 -12.52 4.68
N ASP A 50 -11.82 -13.33 4.88
CA ASP A 50 -13.07 -13.22 4.11
C ASP A 50 -13.73 -11.85 4.31
N ASN A 51 -13.78 -11.39 5.56
CA ASN A 51 -14.33 -10.08 5.91
C ASN A 51 -13.48 -8.94 5.33
N TRP A 52 -12.14 -9.07 5.39
CA TRP A 52 -11.23 -8.07 4.82
C TRP A 52 -11.35 -8.00 3.30
N TRP A 53 -11.43 -9.15 2.63
CA TRP A 53 -11.58 -9.28 1.18
C TRP A 53 -12.91 -8.69 0.71
N ALA A 54 -14.01 -9.07 1.35
CA ALA A 54 -15.33 -8.53 1.04
C ALA A 54 -15.40 -7.00 1.26
N ALA A 55 -14.79 -6.49 2.33
CA ALA A 55 -14.70 -5.05 2.57
C ALA A 55 -13.87 -4.32 1.51
N ALA A 56 -12.76 -4.93 1.04
CA ALA A 56 -11.95 -4.38 -0.04
C ALA A 56 -12.75 -4.29 -1.36
N LEU A 57 -13.44 -5.38 -1.74
CA LEU A 57 -14.28 -5.41 -2.95
C LEU A 57 -15.44 -4.41 -2.88
N LYS A 58 -16.10 -4.29 -1.71
CA LYS A 58 -17.15 -3.28 -1.49
C LYS A 58 -16.60 -1.86 -1.65
N ALA A 59 -15.43 -1.57 -1.08
CA ALA A 59 -14.80 -0.26 -1.21
C ALA A 59 -14.37 0.05 -2.65
N MET A 60 -13.95 -0.97 -3.42
CA MET A 60 -13.67 -0.86 -4.85
C MET A 60 -14.91 -0.58 -5.68
N ALA A 61 -16.02 -1.30 -5.43
CA ALA A 61 -17.29 -1.03 -6.08
C ALA A 61 -17.81 0.39 -5.80
N GLY A 62 -17.54 0.91 -4.60
CA GLY A 62 -17.85 2.30 -4.21
C GLY A 62 -16.85 3.35 -4.69
N GLY A 63 -15.78 2.99 -5.41
CA GLY A 63 -14.77 3.93 -5.91
C GLY A 63 -13.85 4.56 -4.85
N SER A 64 -13.94 4.12 -3.61
CA SER A 64 -13.17 4.65 -2.47
C SER A 64 -11.81 3.96 -2.27
N ARG A 65 -11.59 2.83 -2.97
CA ARG A 65 -10.37 2.01 -2.92
C ARG A 65 -10.10 1.37 -4.26
N ILE A 66 -8.82 1.14 -4.56
CA ILE A 66 -8.34 0.21 -5.58
C ILE A 66 -7.34 -0.69 -4.86
N ALA A 67 -7.76 -1.93 -4.58
CA ALA A 67 -6.91 -2.93 -3.95
C ALA A 67 -6.18 -3.75 -5.01
N PHE A 68 -4.89 -3.98 -4.80
CA PHE A 68 -4.02 -4.69 -5.73
C PHE A 68 -3.45 -5.94 -5.09
N ALA A 69 -3.45 -7.03 -5.86
CA ALA A 69 -2.54 -8.15 -5.65
C ALA A 69 -1.18 -7.73 -6.20
N VAL A 70 -0.11 -8.04 -5.45
CA VAL A 70 1.26 -7.72 -5.87
C VAL A 70 1.88 -9.00 -6.40
N ARG A 71 2.02 -9.11 -7.72
CA ARG A 71 2.72 -10.21 -8.37
C ARG A 71 4.18 -9.83 -8.61
N ARG A 72 5.10 -10.70 -8.20
CA ARG A 72 6.54 -10.56 -8.47
C ARG A 72 6.82 -11.09 -9.87
N ILE A 73 7.52 -10.33 -10.70
CA ILE A 73 7.75 -10.69 -12.11
C ILE A 73 8.72 -11.88 -12.24
N SER A 74 9.73 -11.96 -11.37
CA SER A 74 10.82 -12.95 -11.50
C SER A 74 10.37 -14.41 -11.41
N ASP A 75 9.28 -14.69 -10.70
CA ASP A 75 8.75 -16.04 -10.49
C ASP A 75 7.23 -16.14 -10.70
N GLY A 76 6.57 -15.03 -11.04
CA GLY A 76 5.14 -14.97 -11.25
C GLY A 76 4.30 -15.13 -9.98
N ALA A 77 4.88 -15.15 -8.77
CA ALA A 77 4.13 -15.39 -7.55
C ALA A 77 3.39 -14.13 -7.07
N VAL A 78 2.15 -14.27 -6.57
CA VAL A 78 1.53 -13.23 -5.73
C VAL A 78 2.24 -13.22 -4.38
N VAL A 79 2.79 -12.06 -4.02
CA VAL A 79 3.66 -11.89 -2.85
C VAL A 79 3.13 -10.91 -1.82
N GLY A 80 1.91 -10.44 -2.01
CA GLY A 80 1.25 -9.60 -1.04
C GLY A 80 0.17 -8.72 -1.66
N THR A 81 -0.11 -7.61 -0.99
CA THR A 81 -1.15 -6.67 -1.36
C THR A 81 -0.72 -5.24 -1.06
N THR A 82 -1.30 -4.29 -1.79
CA THR A 82 -1.24 -2.86 -1.49
C THR A 82 -2.48 -2.18 -2.06
N SER A 83 -2.76 -0.94 -1.70
CA SER A 83 -3.96 -0.24 -2.17
C SER A 83 -3.72 1.26 -2.33
N LEU A 84 -4.46 1.85 -3.27
CA LEU A 84 -4.91 3.24 -3.16
C LEU A 84 -6.25 3.20 -2.45
N TYR A 85 -6.43 3.92 -1.35
CA TYR A 85 -7.67 3.91 -0.58
C TYR A 85 -7.93 5.28 0.05
N GLU A 86 -9.06 5.46 0.73
CA GLU A 86 -9.53 6.81 1.13
C GLU A 86 -9.50 7.80 -0.04
N ILE A 87 -9.90 7.32 -1.23
CA ILE A 87 -9.92 8.11 -2.46
C ILE A 87 -11.01 9.19 -2.31
N LYS A 88 -10.60 10.47 -2.33
CA LYS A 88 -11.48 11.65 -2.28
C LYS A 88 -11.22 12.53 -3.51
N PRO A 89 -11.91 12.27 -4.64
CA PRO A 89 -11.71 13.02 -5.89
C PRO A 89 -11.91 14.53 -5.75
N GLU A 90 -12.84 14.95 -4.90
CA GLU A 90 -13.20 16.33 -4.56
C GLU A 90 -12.06 17.08 -3.87
N HIS A 91 -11.22 16.36 -3.11
CA HIS A 91 -10.03 16.90 -2.46
C HIS A 91 -8.75 16.56 -3.21
N ARG A 92 -8.85 15.83 -4.32
CA ARG A 92 -7.71 15.33 -5.12
C ARG A 92 -6.66 14.62 -4.26
N ARG A 93 -7.11 13.82 -3.27
CA ARG A 93 -6.23 13.08 -2.35
C ARG A 93 -6.62 11.62 -2.22
N CYS A 94 -5.64 10.80 -1.86
CA CYS A 94 -5.82 9.40 -1.50
C CYS A 94 -4.72 8.95 -0.54
N GLU A 95 -4.88 7.77 0.03
CA GLU A 95 -3.87 7.08 0.84
C GLU A 95 -3.28 5.90 0.06
N VAL A 96 -1.96 5.69 0.20
CA VAL A 96 -1.29 4.45 -0.19
C VAL A 96 -1.03 3.61 1.06
N GLY A 97 -1.51 2.37 1.06
CA GLY A 97 -1.43 1.52 2.25
C GLY A 97 -2.19 0.22 2.11
N SER A 98 -2.69 -0.30 3.24
CA SER A 98 -3.10 -1.71 3.36
C SER A 98 -2.03 -2.65 2.77
N THR A 99 -0.76 -2.32 2.99
CA THR A 99 0.37 -2.98 2.34
C THR A 99 0.88 -4.12 3.21
N PHE A 100 0.95 -5.32 2.64
CA PHE A 100 1.59 -6.49 3.23
C PHE A 100 2.44 -7.17 2.16
N TYR A 101 3.59 -7.70 2.55
CA TYR A 101 4.42 -8.55 1.70
C TYR A 101 4.83 -9.81 2.46
N ARG A 102 4.89 -10.94 1.75
CA ARG A 102 5.52 -12.17 2.25
C ARG A 102 6.95 -11.88 2.72
N PRO A 103 7.47 -12.61 3.72
CA PRO A 103 8.84 -12.39 4.23
C PRO A 103 9.92 -12.37 3.14
N ASP A 104 9.84 -13.27 2.17
CA ASP A 104 10.79 -13.40 1.04
C ASP A 104 10.72 -12.26 0.01
N ALA A 105 9.68 -11.40 0.08
CA ALA A 105 9.53 -10.22 -0.76
C ALA A 105 9.91 -8.90 -0.04
N ARG A 106 10.32 -8.96 1.24
CA ARG A 106 10.71 -7.78 2.03
C ARG A 106 12.18 -7.43 1.76
N GLY A 107 12.54 -6.15 1.93
CA GLY A 107 13.92 -5.67 1.75
C GLY A 107 14.42 -5.53 0.30
N GLY A 108 13.76 -6.19 -0.66
CA GLY A 108 14.08 -6.13 -2.09
C GLY A 108 13.37 -5.02 -2.88
N PRO A 109 13.23 -5.20 -4.22
CA PRO A 109 12.67 -4.19 -5.12
C PRO A 109 11.14 -4.06 -5.03
N VAL A 110 10.44 -5.04 -4.44
CA VAL A 110 8.97 -5.12 -4.46
C VAL A 110 8.31 -3.86 -3.90
N ASN A 111 8.64 -3.46 -2.66
CA ASN A 111 8.03 -2.28 -2.05
C ASN A 111 8.33 -0.97 -2.80
N PRO A 112 9.59 -0.61 -3.12
CA PRO A 112 9.86 0.61 -3.88
C PRO A 112 9.20 0.60 -5.26
N ALA A 113 9.14 -0.55 -5.95
CA ALA A 113 8.45 -0.68 -7.25
C ALA A 113 6.94 -0.42 -7.10
N CYS A 114 6.29 -1.04 -6.10
CA CYS A 114 4.88 -0.77 -5.80
C CYS A 114 4.64 0.72 -5.51
N LYS A 115 5.44 1.36 -4.65
CA LYS A 115 5.25 2.78 -4.31
C LYS A 115 5.49 3.68 -5.53
N ARG A 116 6.47 3.37 -6.37
CA ARG A 116 6.76 4.08 -7.62
C ARG A 116 5.58 4.02 -8.58
N LEU A 117 4.98 2.86 -8.79
CA LEU A 117 3.82 2.69 -9.67
C LEU A 117 2.57 3.41 -9.13
N LEU A 118 2.26 3.25 -7.84
CA LEU A 118 1.05 3.81 -7.24
C LEU A 118 1.10 5.35 -7.17
N LEU A 119 2.23 5.93 -6.76
CA LEU A 119 2.37 7.39 -6.68
C LEU A 119 2.30 8.02 -8.06
N ASP A 120 3.00 7.45 -9.05
CA ASP A 120 2.97 7.95 -10.42
C ASP A 120 1.58 7.88 -11.03
N TYR A 121 0.86 6.77 -10.79
CA TYR A 121 -0.52 6.64 -11.20
C TYR A 121 -1.40 7.69 -10.53
N ALA A 122 -1.26 7.92 -9.22
CA ALA A 122 -2.04 8.91 -8.50
C ALA A 122 -1.79 10.35 -9.02
N PHE A 123 -0.54 10.78 -9.09
CA PHE A 123 -0.17 12.13 -9.53
C PHE A 123 -0.46 12.38 -11.01
N SER A 124 -0.17 11.41 -11.89
CA SER A 124 -0.51 11.52 -13.32
C SER A 124 -2.01 11.62 -13.57
N ASN A 125 -2.83 11.17 -12.61
CA ASN A 125 -4.29 11.29 -12.66
C ASN A 125 -4.84 12.42 -11.78
N GLY A 126 -4.01 13.40 -11.44
CA GLY A 126 -4.40 14.66 -10.83
C GLY A 126 -4.67 14.58 -9.34
N ALA A 127 -3.97 13.69 -8.62
CA ALA A 127 -3.78 13.83 -7.19
C ALA A 127 -2.88 15.05 -6.92
N VAL A 128 -3.17 15.79 -5.85
CA VAL A 128 -2.26 16.82 -5.31
C VAL A 128 -1.60 16.39 -4.00
N ARG A 129 -2.10 15.29 -3.43
CA ARG A 129 -1.67 14.77 -2.14
C ARG A 129 -1.88 13.27 -2.09
N VAL A 130 -0.82 12.54 -1.75
CA VAL A 130 -0.90 11.12 -1.45
C VAL A 130 -0.37 10.88 -0.04
N GLU A 131 -1.26 10.38 0.80
CA GLU A 131 -1.00 10.12 2.22
C GLU A 131 -0.44 8.71 2.41
N ILE A 132 0.46 8.56 3.37
CA ILE A 132 0.94 7.24 3.80
C ILE A 132 0.97 7.25 5.31
N ILE A 133 0.23 6.32 5.91
CA ILE A 133 0.11 6.25 7.37
C ILE A 133 0.67 4.95 7.92
N THR A 134 1.18 5.01 9.14
CA THR A 134 1.60 3.80 9.86
C THR A 134 1.38 3.95 11.36
N ASP A 135 1.48 2.86 12.10
CA ASP A 135 1.41 2.92 13.56
C ASP A 135 2.59 3.75 14.07
N ALA A 136 2.36 4.65 15.01
CA ALA A 136 3.43 5.44 15.60
C ALA A 136 4.53 4.57 16.24
N LEU A 137 4.20 3.33 16.64
CA LEU A 137 5.16 2.34 17.14
C LEU A 137 5.88 1.57 16.02
N ASN A 138 5.43 1.65 14.76
CA ASN A 138 6.06 0.95 13.64
C ASN A 138 7.22 1.78 13.05
N ALA A 139 8.32 1.81 13.79
CA ALA A 139 9.53 2.55 13.40
C ALA A 139 10.09 2.11 12.04
N ALA A 140 9.98 0.82 11.70
CA ALA A 140 10.47 0.28 10.43
C ALA A 140 9.69 0.86 9.23
N SER A 141 8.36 0.88 9.31
CA SER A 141 7.51 1.49 8.28
C SER A 141 7.74 3.00 8.22
N ALA A 142 7.78 3.69 9.36
CA ALA A 142 8.05 5.12 9.40
C ALA A 142 9.40 5.47 8.75
N ALA A 143 10.47 4.69 9.01
CA ALA A 143 11.76 4.86 8.36
C ALA A 143 11.69 4.61 6.85
N ALA A 144 10.95 3.58 6.41
CA ALA A 144 10.76 3.30 4.99
C ALA A 144 9.99 4.42 4.26
N ILE A 145 8.99 5.01 4.92
CA ILE A 145 8.20 6.13 4.41
C ILE A 145 9.04 7.41 4.33
N ARG A 146 9.87 7.70 5.34
CA ARG A 146 10.82 8.83 5.26
C ARG A 146 11.86 8.62 4.16
N LYS A 147 12.39 7.40 4.02
CA LYS A 147 13.36 7.04 2.97
C LYS A 147 12.78 7.18 1.55
N LEU A 148 11.47 6.98 1.39
CA LEU A 148 10.75 7.25 0.14
C LEU A 148 10.81 8.74 -0.24
N GLY A 149 10.87 9.63 0.76
CA GLY A 149 10.80 11.09 0.59
C GLY A 149 9.45 11.70 0.97
N ALA A 150 8.55 10.93 1.59
CA ALA A 150 7.33 11.50 2.17
C ALA A 150 7.66 12.32 3.43
N ARG A 151 7.00 13.47 3.58
CA ARG A 151 7.19 14.38 4.71
C ARG A 151 6.34 13.95 5.89
N ASP A 152 6.88 14.09 7.10
CA ASP A 152 6.19 13.84 8.37
C ASP A 152 5.28 15.02 8.71
N GLU A 153 4.02 14.75 9.04
CA GLU A 153 3.02 15.77 9.37
C GLU A 153 2.47 15.61 10.79
N GLY A 154 3.08 14.72 11.59
CA GLY A 154 2.78 14.54 13.00
C GLY A 154 2.04 13.24 13.33
N VAL A 155 1.55 13.19 14.58
CA VAL A 155 0.94 12.00 15.17
C VAL A 155 -0.49 12.28 15.59
N LEU A 156 -1.42 11.52 15.01
CA LEU A 156 -2.83 11.50 15.42
C LEU A 156 -2.99 10.56 16.61
N ARG A 157 -3.16 11.14 17.80
CA ARG A 157 -3.34 10.38 19.05
C ARG A 157 -4.69 9.67 19.09
N LYS A 158 -4.71 8.40 19.52
CA LYS A 158 -5.90 7.54 19.63
C LYS A 158 -6.74 7.50 18.35
N HIS A 159 -6.10 7.56 17.19
CA HIS A 159 -6.77 7.68 15.91
C HIS A 159 -7.56 6.42 15.52
N LYS A 160 -7.05 5.22 15.83
CA LYS A 160 -7.70 3.95 15.41
C LYS A 160 -7.69 2.93 16.54
N ILE A 161 -8.60 1.95 16.47
CA ILE A 161 -8.57 0.73 17.28
C ILE A 161 -8.10 -0.39 16.36
N THR A 162 -7.10 -1.17 16.77
CA THR A 162 -6.62 -2.33 16.00
C THR A 162 -7.61 -3.49 16.13
N TRP A 163 -7.48 -4.48 15.25
CA TRP A 163 -8.27 -5.73 15.34
C TRP A 163 -8.06 -6.50 16.65
N THR A 164 -6.96 -6.24 17.37
CA THR A 164 -6.67 -6.77 18.71
C THR A 164 -7.27 -5.95 19.86
N GLY A 165 -8.00 -4.87 19.57
CA GLY A 165 -8.59 -3.96 20.56
C GLY A 165 -7.63 -2.90 21.12
N ARG A 166 -6.37 -2.88 20.69
CA ARG A 166 -5.40 -1.85 21.12
C ARG A 166 -5.77 -0.50 20.51
N VAL A 167 -5.75 0.55 21.35
CA VAL A 167 -5.83 1.93 20.89
C VAL A 167 -4.50 2.33 20.25
N ARG A 168 -4.56 2.80 19.00
CA ARG A 168 -3.40 3.10 18.16
C ARG A 168 -3.29 4.60 17.86
N ASP A 169 -2.08 5.11 18.03
CA ASP A 169 -1.64 6.38 17.47
C ASP A 169 -1.18 6.20 16.01
N THR A 170 -1.46 7.17 15.16
CA THR A 170 -1.08 7.12 13.75
C THR A 170 -0.04 8.18 13.43
N ALA A 171 1.13 7.74 12.96
CA ALA A 171 2.08 8.62 12.31
C ALA A 171 1.60 8.92 10.88
N GLN A 172 1.47 10.21 10.56
CA GLN A 172 0.96 10.72 9.30
C GLN A 172 2.11 11.22 8.43
N PHE A 173 2.14 10.76 7.18
CA PHE A 173 3.06 11.28 6.16
C PHE A 173 2.29 11.63 4.90
N ALA A 174 2.89 12.48 4.06
CA ALA A 174 2.37 12.78 2.74
C ALA A 174 3.47 13.05 1.71
N VAL A 175 3.13 12.81 0.45
CA VAL A 175 3.83 13.33 -0.72
C VAL A 175 2.86 14.29 -1.41
N LEU A 176 3.30 15.51 -1.68
CA LEU A 176 2.55 16.48 -2.49
C LEU A 176 2.95 16.37 -3.97
N ASP A 177 2.14 16.96 -4.85
CA ASP A 177 2.45 17.03 -6.28
C ASP A 177 3.78 17.76 -6.55
N GLU A 178 4.09 18.81 -5.80
CA GLU A 178 5.39 19.50 -5.85
C GLU A 178 6.58 18.65 -5.36
N ASP A 179 6.35 17.71 -4.43
CA ASP A 179 7.37 16.78 -3.93
C ASP A 179 7.62 15.63 -4.92
N TRP A 180 6.63 15.31 -5.76
CA TRP A 180 6.62 14.08 -6.55
C TRP A 180 7.83 13.93 -7.48
N PRO A 181 8.30 14.94 -8.23
CA PRO A 181 9.47 14.80 -9.10
C PRO A 181 10.73 14.32 -8.35
N GLU A 182 10.97 14.83 -7.15
CA GLU A 182 12.11 14.42 -6.33
C GLU A 182 11.93 13.02 -5.75
N VAL A 183 10.74 12.72 -5.20
CA VAL A 183 10.39 11.40 -4.67
C VAL A 183 10.52 10.33 -5.76
N ARG A 184 10.05 10.63 -6.97
CA ARG A 184 10.19 9.77 -8.15
C ARG A 184 11.66 9.49 -8.46
N ALA A 185 12.50 10.52 -8.54
CA ALA A 185 13.92 10.35 -8.83
C ALA A 185 14.63 9.47 -7.79
N ARG A 186 14.30 9.62 -6.50
CA ARG A 186 14.83 8.78 -5.41
C ARG A 186 14.39 7.32 -5.55
N LEU A 187 13.14 7.08 -5.92
CA LEU A 187 12.61 5.74 -6.18
C LEU A 187 13.29 5.09 -7.39
N ASP A 188 13.39 5.82 -8.50
CA ASP A 188 14.02 5.35 -9.73
C ASP A 188 15.50 5.01 -9.48
N ALA A 189 16.23 5.85 -8.74
CA ALA A 189 17.61 5.59 -8.34
C ALA A 189 17.74 4.36 -7.43
N ARG A 190 16.83 4.18 -6.46
CA ARG A 190 16.81 2.99 -5.60
C ARG A 190 16.53 1.72 -6.40
N LEU A 191 15.62 1.78 -7.37
CA LEU A 191 15.26 0.65 -8.22
C LEU A 191 16.36 0.28 -9.22
N ALA A 192 17.21 1.24 -9.60
CA ALA A 192 18.37 0.99 -10.45
C ALA A 192 19.43 0.09 -9.79
N VAL A 193 19.48 0.03 -8.44
CA VAL A 193 20.44 -0.81 -7.70
C VAL A 193 20.07 -2.30 -7.75
N PHE A 194 18.81 -2.64 -8.05
CA PHE A 194 18.34 -4.01 -8.21
C PHE A 194 18.40 -4.49 -9.67
N ALA A 195 19.15 -3.76 -10.52
CA ALA A 195 19.39 -4.12 -11.92
C ALA A 195 20.32 -5.33 -12.06
#